data_AF-A0A0N1AW49-F1
#
_entry.id   AF-A0A0N1AW49-F1
#
_cell.length_a   1.000
_cell.length_b   1.000
_cell.length_c   1.000
_cell.angle_alpha   90.00
_cell.angle_beta   90.00
_cell.angle_gamma   90.00
#
_symmetry.space_group_name_H-M   'P 1'
#
loop_
_entity.id
_entity.type
_entity.pdbx_description
1 polymer ?
#
loop_
_entity_poly.entity_id
_entity_poly.type
_entity_poly.pdbx_seq_one_letter_code
_entity_poly.pdbx_strand_id
1 'polypeptide(L)'
;MAVAPWQAIAKTPAAGSEAHPFVFTDRDSLSHFIGCDSPSTKAALRMLEQRCVSYLREVAKYSQPFTGCNLSTYYQDFTNEHRGATEVLSTFATYAYLSEIGRSGFGQEKLASQALQGAREILLSWARSGIRDGARFRGALSQYCDEKGTSSLDTRFAIGLTFGRGTPALVNAVDLLLALSVFTSEEADNVDRFLSEIASLITHSSNFRAQRSNLDCNRFSNHVSIHLAALASIARLRHDRQGLAEIALGQGGAIAISWSQQVAKAIYGPGQTILNCYKPGESWEFTQTVTPQAGEIVDRYRARQEQTFGYPMFSLTYLLLTLKVLSRSNLRNVAAIAEAQARITSALDYYGAYFARYLSAEEVRMPANFQYPGANQYAGKLLSRTAAATITGSDGHLLPFLIAAPLMPGNVTVKAVIARAKQYPPHRPFSAVTSLYLTDVCTAVL
;
A
#
# COMPACT_ATOMS: atom_id res chain seq x y z
N MET A 1 1.55 -10.86 28.09
CA MET A 1 1.86 -12.10 27.36
C MET A 1 3.02 -11.79 26.41
N ALA A 2 4.09 -12.60 26.44
CA ALA A 2 5.17 -12.48 25.48
C ALA A 2 4.65 -12.93 24.11
N VAL A 3 4.76 -12.08 23.09
CA VAL A 3 4.42 -12.46 21.71
C VAL A 3 5.55 -13.33 21.18
N ALA A 4 5.24 -14.50 20.62
CA ALA A 4 6.24 -15.35 20.01
C ALA A 4 6.91 -14.60 18.84
N PRO A 5 8.24 -14.66 18.68
CA PRO A 5 8.90 -14.07 17.53
C PRO A 5 8.34 -14.69 16.25
N TRP A 6 8.03 -13.85 15.26
CA TRP A 6 7.67 -14.31 13.92
C TRP A 6 8.81 -15.21 13.42
N GLN A 7 8.55 -16.52 13.33
CA GLN A 7 9.59 -17.47 12.95
C GLN A 7 10.06 -17.16 11.52
N ALA A 8 11.34 -17.35 11.24
CA ALA A 8 11.85 -17.33 9.88
C ALA A 8 11.23 -18.52 9.12
N ILE A 9 10.13 -18.29 8.39
CA ILE A 9 9.39 -19.34 7.69
C ILE A 9 10.00 -19.58 6.31
N ALA A 10 10.27 -20.86 6.02
CA ALA A 10 10.64 -21.53 4.77
C ALA A 10 11.48 -20.73 3.75
N LYS A 11 12.65 -21.28 3.40
CA LYS A 11 13.43 -20.81 2.25
C LYS A 11 12.52 -20.72 1.02
N THR A 12 12.65 -19.64 0.26
CA THR A 12 12.07 -19.50 -1.08
C THR A 12 12.28 -20.81 -1.84
N PRO A 13 11.23 -21.44 -2.39
CA PRO A 13 11.42 -22.69 -3.13
C PRO A 13 12.45 -22.48 -4.24
N ALA A 14 13.33 -23.47 -4.43
CA ALA A 14 14.27 -23.47 -5.53
C ALA A 14 13.53 -23.27 -6.85
N ALA A 15 14.15 -22.53 -7.77
CA ALA A 15 13.62 -22.23 -9.09
C ALA A 15 12.98 -23.48 -9.72
N GLY A 16 11.67 -23.44 -9.98
CA GLY A 16 10.98 -24.40 -10.85
C GLY A 16 9.89 -25.31 -10.28
N SER A 17 9.34 -25.11 -9.07
CA SER A 17 8.28 -26.04 -8.57
C SER A 17 6.97 -25.45 -8.02
N GLU A 18 6.78 -24.13 -8.03
CA GLU A 18 5.44 -23.51 -8.10
C GLU A 18 5.54 -22.38 -9.15
N ALA A 19 4.46 -22.15 -9.92
CA ALA A 19 4.38 -20.97 -10.78
C ALA A 19 4.75 -19.73 -9.95
N HIS A 20 5.73 -18.96 -10.43
CA HIS A 20 6.25 -17.75 -9.80
C HIS A 20 5.14 -16.94 -9.07
N PRO A 21 5.35 -16.47 -7.82
CA PRO A 21 4.26 -16.13 -6.90
C PRO A 21 3.33 -15.03 -7.39
N PHE A 22 3.86 -14.04 -8.13
CA PHE A 22 3.07 -12.98 -8.77
C PHE A 22 2.11 -12.33 -7.76
N VAL A 23 2.70 -11.66 -6.76
CA VAL A 23 2.08 -11.24 -5.49
C VAL A 23 0.82 -10.41 -5.74
N PHE A 24 0.92 -9.41 -6.61
CA PHE A 24 -0.19 -8.50 -6.91
C PHE A 24 -0.84 -8.80 -8.24
N THR A 25 -0.08 -9.21 -9.25
CA THR A 25 -0.57 -9.38 -10.61
C THR A 25 0.13 -10.56 -11.28
N ASP A 26 -0.62 -11.35 -12.05
CA ASP A 26 -0.07 -12.48 -12.80
C ASP A 26 0.51 -12.05 -14.15
N ARG A 27 1.30 -12.95 -14.74
CA ARG A 27 1.91 -12.75 -16.04
C ARG A 27 0.88 -12.46 -17.13
N ASP A 28 -0.27 -13.15 -17.12
CA ASP A 28 -1.30 -13.00 -18.14
C ASP A 28 -1.94 -11.60 -18.08
N SER A 29 -2.16 -11.08 -16.87
CA SER A 29 -2.66 -9.73 -16.61
C SER A 29 -1.64 -8.67 -17.07
N LEU A 30 -0.34 -8.90 -16.85
CA LEU A 30 0.73 -8.03 -17.34
C LEU A 30 0.82 -8.04 -18.88
N SER A 31 0.72 -9.22 -19.50
CA SER A 31 0.69 -9.35 -20.96
C SER A 31 -0.55 -8.70 -21.56
N HIS A 32 -1.73 -8.90 -20.94
CA HIS A 32 -2.97 -8.25 -21.34
C HIS A 32 -2.88 -6.73 -21.22
N PHE A 33 -2.29 -6.23 -20.13
CA PHE A 33 -2.08 -4.80 -19.92
C PHE A 33 -1.24 -4.17 -21.05
N ILE A 34 -0.17 -4.83 -21.51
CA ILE A 34 0.64 -4.34 -22.65
C ILE A 34 -0.20 -4.31 -23.95
N GLY A 35 -1.04 -5.32 -24.17
CA GLY A 35 -1.90 -5.41 -25.36
C GLY A 35 -3.16 -4.53 -25.30
N CYS A 36 -3.40 -3.83 -24.21
CA CYS A 36 -4.64 -3.11 -23.94
C CYS A 36 -4.71 -1.79 -24.73
N ASP A 37 -5.53 -1.75 -25.78
CA ASP A 37 -5.69 -0.58 -26.66
C ASP A 37 -6.62 0.50 -26.07
N SER A 38 -6.33 0.97 -24.85
CA SER A 38 -7.06 2.06 -24.19
C SER A 38 -6.19 3.32 -24.09
N PRO A 39 -6.75 4.53 -24.28
CA PRO A 39 -6.04 5.79 -24.03
C PRO A 39 -5.41 5.87 -22.62
N SER A 40 -6.09 5.33 -21.60
CA SER A 40 -5.60 5.32 -20.22
C SER A 40 -4.39 4.39 -20.05
N THR A 41 -4.43 3.20 -20.66
CA THR A 41 -3.30 2.25 -20.65
C THR A 41 -2.09 2.83 -21.38
N LYS A 42 -2.29 3.43 -22.57
CA LYS A 42 -1.23 4.11 -23.32
C LYS A 42 -0.60 5.26 -22.51
N ALA A 43 -1.42 6.03 -21.78
CA ALA A 43 -0.91 7.08 -20.91
C ALA A 43 -0.07 6.53 -19.75
N ALA A 44 -0.52 5.45 -19.11
CA ALA A 44 0.19 4.80 -18.02
C ALA A 44 1.54 4.21 -18.46
N LEU A 45 1.57 3.52 -19.62
CA LEU A 45 2.80 2.98 -20.22
C LEU A 45 3.81 4.09 -20.56
N ARG A 46 3.36 5.19 -21.16
CA ARG A 46 4.23 6.35 -21.44
C ARG A 46 4.79 6.96 -20.16
N MET A 47 3.98 7.10 -19.11
CA MET A 47 4.47 7.65 -17.84
C MET A 47 5.47 6.72 -17.17
N LEU A 48 5.26 5.40 -17.23
CA LEU A 48 6.23 4.43 -16.72
C LEU A 48 7.60 4.61 -17.39
N GLU A 49 7.63 4.76 -18.72
CA GLU A 49 8.85 5.01 -19.48
C GLU A 49 9.50 6.35 -19.11
N GLN A 50 8.72 7.44 -19.07
CA GLN A 50 9.20 8.77 -18.69
C GLN A 50 9.81 8.79 -17.27
N ARG A 51 9.17 8.11 -16.32
CA ARG A 51 9.67 7.94 -14.95
C ARG A 51 11.00 7.19 -14.95
N CYS A 52 11.15 6.13 -15.74
CA CYS A 52 12.43 5.42 -15.86
C CYS A 52 13.55 6.35 -16.35
N VAL A 53 13.31 7.11 -17.43
CA VAL A 53 14.29 8.08 -17.96
C VAL A 53 14.68 9.12 -16.90
N SER A 54 13.71 9.60 -16.12
CA SER A 54 13.96 10.58 -15.05
C SER A 54 14.79 9.98 -13.91
N TYR A 55 14.39 8.82 -13.39
CA TYR A 55 15.00 8.24 -12.20
C TYR A 55 16.36 7.62 -12.45
N LEU A 56 16.68 7.20 -13.69
CA LEU A 56 17.99 6.63 -14.02
C LEU A 56 19.16 7.60 -13.74
N ARG A 57 18.89 8.91 -13.74
CA ARG A 57 19.89 9.93 -13.40
C ARG A 57 20.21 10.01 -11.91
N GLU A 58 19.39 9.38 -11.08
CA GLU A 58 19.44 9.47 -9.61
C GLU A 58 19.65 8.10 -8.95
N VAL A 59 20.00 7.04 -9.68
CA VAL A 59 20.19 5.67 -9.11
C VAL A 59 21.11 5.69 -7.89
N ALA A 60 22.26 6.38 -8.00
CA ALA A 60 23.24 6.48 -6.92
C ALA A 60 22.67 7.09 -5.63
N LYS A 61 21.67 7.97 -5.72
CA LYS A 61 20.98 8.54 -4.56
C LYS A 61 20.10 7.48 -3.88
N TYR A 62 19.42 6.65 -4.67
CA TYR A 62 18.50 5.63 -4.16
C TYR A 62 19.21 4.36 -3.67
N SER A 63 20.46 4.14 -4.08
CA SER A 63 21.27 2.99 -3.66
C SER A 63 22.09 3.24 -2.38
N GLN A 64 21.90 4.37 -1.69
CA GLN A 64 22.60 4.64 -0.44
C GLN A 64 22.14 3.68 0.68
N PRO A 65 23.08 3.19 1.52
CA PRO A 65 22.74 2.32 2.63
C PRO A 65 21.99 3.07 3.73
N PHE A 66 21.13 2.37 4.46
CA PHE A 66 20.47 2.93 5.64
C PHE A 66 21.48 3.19 6.75
N THR A 67 21.51 4.42 7.27
CA THR A 67 22.42 4.81 8.35
C THR A 67 21.70 5.61 9.43
N GLY A 68 22.21 5.52 10.66
CA GLY A 68 21.68 6.24 11.83
C GLY A 68 20.36 5.69 12.38
N CYS A 69 19.87 6.35 13.43
CA CYS A 69 18.59 6.01 14.07
C CYS A 69 17.40 6.84 13.58
N ASN A 70 17.64 7.95 12.88
CA ASN A 70 16.60 8.93 12.61
C ASN A 70 15.59 8.40 11.60
N LEU A 71 14.34 8.22 12.03
CA LEU A 71 13.28 7.64 11.22
C LEU A 71 12.95 8.50 9.99
N SER A 72 13.21 9.82 10.01
CA SER A 72 12.96 10.69 8.85
C SER A 72 13.84 10.35 7.65
N THR A 73 15.05 9.81 7.87
CA THR A 73 15.92 9.29 6.81
C THR A 73 15.26 8.13 6.08
N TYR A 74 14.79 7.12 6.84
CA TYR A 74 14.07 5.96 6.28
C TYR A 74 12.75 6.36 5.62
N TYR A 75 12.07 7.38 6.16
CA TYR A 75 10.82 7.88 5.62
C TYR A 75 10.99 8.35 4.17
N GLN A 76 12.06 9.09 3.86
CA GLN A 76 12.29 9.56 2.49
C GLN A 76 12.46 8.41 1.49
N ASP A 77 13.16 7.34 1.90
CA ASP A 77 13.46 6.20 1.03
C ASP A 77 12.26 5.26 0.84
N PHE A 78 11.51 4.97 1.91
CA PHE A 78 10.40 4.00 1.87
C PHE A 78 9.04 4.62 1.58
N THR A 79 8.79 5.87 1.94
CA THR A 79 7.40 6.36 2.02
C THR A 79 7.03 7.42 0.99
N ASN A 80 7.99 7.94 0.23
CA ASN A 80 7.71 8.94 -0.78
C ASN A 80 7.09 8.25 -2.02
N GLU A 81 5.76 8.32 -2.15
CA GLU A 81 4.97 7.61 -3.16
C GLU A 81 5.35 7.90 -4.62
N HIS A 82 6.07 9.00 -4.88
CA HIS A 82 6.46 9.40 -6.24
C HIS A 82 7.97 9.46 -6.47
N ARG A 83 8.79 9.37 -5.42
CA ARG A 83 10.27 9.49 -5.51
C ARG A 83 11.02 8.69 -4.44
N GLY A 84 10.33 7.84 -3.70
CA GLY A 84 10.95 6.93 -2.74
C GLY A 84 11.69 5.86 -3.50
N ALA A 85 12.83 5.42 -2.96
CA ALA A 85 13.65 4.39 -3.58
C ALA A 85 12.88 3.09 -3.81
N THR A 86 11.91 2.72 -2.97
CA THR A 86 11.05 1.54 -3.20
C THR A 86 10.16 1.67 -4.44
N GLU A 87 9.63 2.88 -4.71
CA GLU A 87 8.80 3.14 -5.89
C GLU A 87 9.63 3.26 -7.17
N VAL A 88 10.81 3.86 -7.07
CA VAL A 88 11.78 3.91 -8.17
C VAL A 88 12.22 2.49 -8.55
N LEU A 89 12.56 1.67 -7.55
CA LEU A 89 12.90 0.27 -7.71
C LEU A 89 11.76 -0.52 -8.40
N SER A 90 10.52 -0.37 -7.91
CA SER A 90 9.34 -1.01 -8.52
C SER A 90 9.08 -0.54 -9.95
N THR A 91 9.27 0.75 -10.23
CA THR A 91 9.15 1.34 -11.57
C THR A 91 10.14 0.70 -12.53
N PHE A 92 11.42 0.61 -12.15
CA PHE A 92 12.45 0.00 -12.98
C PHE A 92 12.21 -1.50 -13.22
N ALA A 93 11.91 -2.26 -12.17
CA ALA A 93 11.64 -3.69 -12.28
C ALA A 93 10.41 -3.95 -13.17
N THR A 94 9.37 -3.14 -13.04
CA THR A 94 8.16 -3.24 -13.87
C THR A 94 8.45 -2.91 -15.33
N TYR A 95 9.17 -1.83 -15.61
CA TYR A 95 9.52 -1.47 -16.98
C TYR A 95 10.39 -2.55 -17.66
N ALA A 96 11.40 -3.05 -16.96
CA ALA A 96 12.24 -4.14 -17.44
C ALA A 96 11.41 -5.41 -17.73
N TYR A 97 10.55 -5.82 -16.80
CA TYR A 97 9.71 -7.00 -16.96
C TYR A 97 8.72 -6.88 -18.12
N LEU A 98 8.01 -5.76 -18.22
CA LEU A 98 7.07 -5.50 -19.32
C LEU A 98 7.77 -5.48 -20.68
N SER A 99 8.99 -4.94 -20.76
CA SER A 99 9.79 -4.94 -21.98
C SER A 99 10.19 -6.37 -22.38
N GLU A 100 10.57 -7.21 -21.42
CA GLU A 100 10.93 -8.62 -21.65
C GLU A 100 9.75 -9.45 -22.15
N ILE A 101 8.56 -9.29 -21.55
CA ILE A 101 7.37 -10.06 -21.98
C ILE A 101 6.68 -9.47 -23.21
N GLY A 102 6.96 -8.21 -23.55
CA GLY A 102 6.35 -7.49 -24.66
C GLY A 102 6.95 -7.78 -26.04
N ARG A 103 8.11 -8.46 -26.10
CA ARG A 103 8.91 -9.03 -27.23
C ARG A 103 8.82 -8.46 -28.67
N SER A 104 8.20 -7.30 -28.90
CA SER A 104 8.24 -6.50 -30.15
C SER A 104 7.41 -5.20 -30.10
N GLY A 105 6.55 -4.99 -29.09
CA GLY A 105 5.57 -3.89 -29.09
C GLY A 105 5.71 -2.81 -28.02
N PHE A 106 6.50 -3.04 -26.96
CA PHE A 106 6.66 -2.10 -25.85
C PHE A 106 8.09 -2.10 -25.31
N GLY A 107 8.58 -0.91 -24.96
CA GLY A 107 9.87 -0.70 -24.30
C GLY A 107 11.04 -0.49 -25.28
N GLN A 108 11.99 0.37 -24.89
CA GLN A 108 13.26 0.53 -25.58
C GLN A 108 14.29 -0.41 -24.93
N GLU A 109 14.90 -1.31 -25.71
CA GLU A 109 15.80 -2.36 -25.19
C GLU A 109 16.93 -1.79 -24.30
N LYS A 110 17.57 -0.70 -24.76
CA LYS A 110 18.60 0.00 -23.99
C LYS A 110 18.06 0.55 -22.66
N LEU A 111 16.89 1.18 -22.67
CA LEU A 111 16.27 1.73 -21.47
C LEU A 111 15.85 0.62 -20.51
N ALA A 112 15.34 -0.50 -21.02
CA ALA A 112 14.94 -1.66 -20.22
C ALA A 112 16.14 -2.30 -19.52
N SER A 113 17.27 -2.41 -20.23
CA SER A 113 18.53 -2.93 -19.68
C SER A 113 19.09 -2.01 -18.59
N GLN A 114 19.05 -0.70 -18.82
CA GLN A 114 19.46 0.30 -17.81
C GLN A 114 18.55 0.30 -16.59
N ALA A 115 17.22 0.20 -16.79
CA ALA A 115 16.26 0.08 -15.71
C ALA A 115 16.51 -1.18 -14.87
N LEU A 116 16.70 -2.32 -15.52
CA LEU A 116 17.05 -3.57 -14.83
C LEU A 116 18.32 -3.44 -13.98
N GLN A 117 19.37 -2.85 -14.55
CA GLN A 117 20.62 -2.60 -13.82
C GLN A 117 20.39 -1.67 -12.61
N GLY A 118 19.66 -0.57 -12.79
CA GLY A 118 19.35 0.37 -11.71
C GLY A 118 18.51 -0.27 -10.60
N ALA A 119 17.53 -1.10 -10.95
CA ALA A 119 16.73 -1.85 -9.98
C ALA A 119 17.60 -2.78 -9.13
N ARG A 120 18.50 -3.53 -9.79
CA ARG A 120 19.44 -4.41 -9.08
C ARG A 120 20.39 -3.63 -8.18
N GLU A 121 20.94 -2.52 -8.64
CA GLU A 121 21.87 -1.69 -7.86
C GLU A 121 21.23 -1.20 -6.56
N ILE A 122 20.02 -0.64 -6.63
CA ILE A 122 19.28 -0.17 -5.47
C ILE A 122 19.00 -1.32 -4.49
N LEU A 123 18.36 -2.39 -4.99
CA LEU A 123 17.94 -3.50 -4.14
C LEU A 123 19.11 -4.24 -3.50
N LEU A 124 20.17 -4.53 -4.26
CA LEU A 124 21.30 -5.30 -3.75
C LEU A 124 22.17 -4.49 -2.80
N SER A 125 22.27 -3.16 -2.98
CA SER A 125 22.92 -2.29 -1.99
C SER A 125 22.22 -2.38 -0.64
N TRP A 126 20.88 -2.30 -0.64
CA TRP A 126 20.07 -2.43 0.56
C TRP A 126 20.11 -3.83 1.15
N ALA A 127 20.01 -4.86 0.32
CA ALA A 127 20.02 -6.25 0.77
C ALA A 127 21.36 -6.65 1.41
N ARG A 128 22.49 -6.12 0.90
CA ARG A 128 23.82 -6.33 1.49
C ARG A 128 24.01 -5.56 2.79
N SER A 129 23.54 -4.31 2.83
CA SER A 129 23.71 -3.42 3.98
C SER A 129 22.73 -3.76 5.12
N GLY A 130 21.56 -4.30 4.79
CA GLY A 130 20.44 -4.56 5.69
C GLY A 130 19.95 -3.29 6.38
N ILE A 131 19.14 -3.48 7.42
CA ILE A 131 18.77 -2.38 8.33
C ILE A 131 19.65 -2.49 9.57
N ARG A 132 20.92 -2.07 9.47
CA ARG A 132 21.98 -2.44 10.44
C ARG A 132 22.52 -1.29 11.28
N ASP A 133 23.08 -1.67 12.43
CA ASP A 133 23.97 -0.87 13.25
C ASP A 133 25.32 -1.58 13.31
N GLY A 134 26.27 -1.13 12.48
CA GLY A 134 27.49 -1.88 12.21
C GLY A 134 27.20 -3.28 11.65
N ALA A 135 27.65 -4.32 12.34
CA ALA A 135 27.46 -5.72 11.92
C ALA A 135 26.10 -6.33 12.33
N ARG A 136 25.29 -5.65 13.15
CA ARG A 136 24.06 -6.22 13.73
C ARG A 136 22.80 -5.62 13.10
N PHE A 137 21.78 -6.45 12.88
CA PHE A 137 20.44 -5.99 12.51
C PHE A 137 19.81 -5.10 13.61
N ARG A 138 19.21 -3.98 13.22
CA ARG A 138 18.43 -3.07 14.10
C ARG A 138 17.01 -3.62 14.29
N GLY A 139 16.86 -4.75 14.99
CA GLY A 139 15.55 -5.38 15.20
C GLY A 139 14.69 -4.78 16.30
N ALA A 140 15.26 -3.92 17.16
CA ALA A 140 14.55 -3.36 18.31
C ALA A 140 14.03 -1.94 18.02
N LEU A 141 12.75 -1.69 18.34
CA LEU A 141 12.10 -0.39 18.12
C LEU A 141 12.82 0.77 18.84
N SER A 142 13.52 0.48 19.95
CA SER A 142 14.29 1.46 20.71
C SER A 142 15.55 1.95 20.00
N GLN A 143 15.98 1.30 18.92
CA GLN A 143 17.16 1.67 18.13
C GLN A 143 16.87 2.77 17.10
N TYR A 144 15.61 3.22 17.01
CA TYR A 144 15.15 4.31 16.15
C TYR A 144 14.84 5.55 16.99
N CYS A 145 15.06 6.71 16.39
CA CYS A 145 14.90 8.01 17.00
C CYS A 145 14.12 8.97 16.08
N ASP A 146 13.51 10.00 16.68
CA ASP A 146 12.96 11.15 15.97
C ASP A 146 14.07 12.14 15.54
N GLU A 147 13.67 13.28 14.97
CA GLU A 147 14.58 14.36 14.55
C GLU A 147 15.38 14.97 15.71
N LYS A 148 14.92 14.78 16.97
CA LYS A 148 15.61 15.22 18.17
C LYS A 148 16.52 14.15 18.76
N GLY A 149 16.70 13.01 18.07
CA GLY A 149 17.49 11.89 18.57
C GLY A 149 16.79 11.08 19.66
N THR A 150 15.49 11.25 19.88
CA THR A 150 14.74 10.60 20.96
C THR A 150 13.95 9.38 20.46
N SER A 151 14.07 8.25 21.15
CA SER A 151 13.25 7.06 20.90
C SER A 151 11.89 7.16 21.62
N SER A 152 11.03 8.05 21.12
CA SER A 152 9.71 8.33 21.70
C SER A 152 8.69 7.21 21.43
N LEU A 153 7.53 7.27 22.12
CA LEU A 153 6.41 6.38 21.84
C LEU A 153 5.93 6.51 20.38
N ASP A 154 5.83 7.74 19.89
CA ASP A 154 5.38 8.05 18.54
C ASP A 154 6.37 7.52 17.50
N THR A 155 7.68 7.66 17.75
CA THR A 155 8.73 7.05 16.92
C THR A 155 8.50 5.54 16.79
N ARG A 156 8.24 4.85 17.90
CA ARG A 156 8.02 3.39 17.90
C ARG A 156 6.74 2.98 17.17
N PHE A 157 5.69 3.79 17.22
CA PHE A 157 4.47 3.61 16.43
C PHE A 157 4.65 3.92 14.94
N ALA A 158 5.57 4.81 14.61
CA ALA A 158 5.84 5.23 13.24
C ALA A 158 6.73 4.25 12.47
N ILE A 159 7.60 3.48 13.13
CA ILE A 159 8.50 2.50 12.47
C ILE A 159 7.76 1.59 11.49
N GLY A 160 6.71 0.91 11.94
CA GLY A 160 5.96 0.00 11.06
C GLY A 160 5.27 0.74 9.91
N LEU A 161 4.85 1.99 10.12
CA LEU A 161 4.27 2.81 9.04
C LEU A 161 5.34 3.15 8.01
N THR A 162 6.52 3.57 8.47
CA THR A 162 7.66 3.95 7.61
C THR A 162 8.07 2.79 6.70
N PHE A 163 8.35 1.62 7.27
CA PHE A 163 8.74 0.46 6.47
C PHE A 163 7.55 -0.14 5.70
N GLY A 164 6.38 -0.19 6.31
CA GLY A 164 5.20 -0.82 5.73
C GLY A 164 4.66 -0.12 4.48
N ARG A 165 4.77 1.22 4.39
CA ARG A 165 4.23 1.96 3.24
C ARG A 165 4.93 1.59 1.92
N GLY A 166 6.26 1.49 1.92
CA GLY A 166 7.06 1.17 0.72
C GLY A 166 7.20 -0.32 0.43
N THR A 167 6.88 -1.17 1.41
CA THR A 167 7.08 -2.63 1.30
C THR A 167 6.30 -3.26 0.14
N PRO A 168 5.02 -2.92 -0.13
CA PRO A 168 4.32 -3.44 -1.31
C PRO A 168 5.05 -3.18 -2.64
N ALA A 169 5.57 -1.96 -2.84
CA ALA A 169 6.34 -1.63 -4.04
C ALA A 169 7.69 -2.39 -4.09
N LEU A 170 8.39 -2.48 -2.95
CA LEU A 170 9.60 -3.29 -2.83
C LEU A 170 9.34 -4.76 -3.19
N VAL A 171 8.27 -5.36 -2.65
CA VAL A 171 7.88 -6.75 -2.94
C VAL A 171 7.54 -6.92 -4.42
N ASN A 172 6.77 -6.00 -5.02
CA ASN A 172 6.49 -6.03 -6.46
C ASN A 172 7.79 -6.05 -7.28
N ALA A 173 8.77 -5.23 -6.91
CA ALA A 173 10.05 -5.21 -7.60
C ALA A 173 10.82 -6.52 -7.45
N VAL A 174 10.92 -7.05 -6.23
CA VAL A 174 11.62 -8.32 -5.96
C VAL A 174 10.98 -9.47 -6.73
N ASP A 175 9.65 -9.56 -6.71
CA ASP A 175 8.85 -10.54 -7.46
C ASP A 175 9.21 -10.46 -8.96
N LEU A 176 9.13 -9.30 -9.59
CA LEU A 176 9.44 -9.16 -11.02
C LEU A 176 10.92 -9.45 -11.36
N LEU A 177 11.86 -9.09 -10.48
CA LEU A 177 13.29 -9.39 -10.69
C LEU A 177 13.59 -10.89 -10.53
N LEU A 178 12.92 -11.58 -9.60
CA LEU A 178 12.97 -13.05 -9.51
C LEU A 178 12.41 -13.71 -10.77
N ALA A 179 11.33 -13.17 -11.34
CA ALA A 179 10.74 -13.67 -12.58
C ALA A 179 11.68 -13.51 -13.78
N LEU A 180 12.51 -12.47 -13.79
CA LEU A 180 13.59 -12.27 -14.76
C LEU A 180 14.82 -13.14 -14.51
N SER A 181 14.85 -13.91 -13.41
CA SER A 181 15.98 -14.78 -13.03
C SER A 181 17.32 -14.04 -12.97
N VAL A 182 17.31 -12.80 -12.47
CA VAL A 182 18.52 -11.96 -12.52
C VAL A 182 19.47 -12.18 -11.35
N PHE A 183 18.99 -12.72 -10.22
CA PHE A 183 19.82 -12.88 -9.02
C PHE A 183 20.65 -14.17 -9.05
N THR A 184 21.86 -14.10 -8.50
CA THR A 184 22.56 -15.31 -8.03
C THR A 184 21.88 -15.85 -6.77
N SER A 185 22.19 -17.09 -6.37
CA SER A 185 21.65 -17.67 -5.13
C SER A 185 22.00 -16.84 -3.89
N GLU A 186 23.24 -16.34 -3.80
CA GLU A 186 23.68 -15.50 -2.68
C GLU A 186 22.94 -14.14 -2.65
N GLU A 187 22.73 -13.54 -3.82
CA GLU A 187 21.95 -12.31 -3.93
C GLU A 187 20.50 -12.52 -3.49
N ALA A 188 19.87 -13.61 -3.93
CA ALA A 188 18.52 -13.99 -3.53
C ALA A 188 18.42 -14.22 -2.01
N ASP A 189 19.40 -14.90 -1.40
CA ASP A 189 19.45 -15.12 0.06
C ASP A 189 19.60 -13.80 0.84
N ASN A 190 20.39 -12.85 0.33
CA ASN A 190 20.52 -11.53 0.94
C ASN A 190 19.22 -10.72 0.85
N VAL A 191 18.52 -10.79 -0.29
CA VAL A 191 17.21 -10.15 -0.46
C VAL A 191 16.18 -10.76 0.47
N ASP A 192 16.13 -12.09 0.61
CA ASP A 192 15.19 -12.77 1.52
C ASP A 192 15.45 -12.38 2.99
N ARG A 193 16.72 -12.30 3.39
CA ARG A 193 17.10 -11.82 4.73
C ARG A 193 16.62 -10.39 4.97
N PHE A 194 16.83 -9.51 4.01
CA PHE A 194 16.40 -8.11 4.11
C PHE A 194 14.87 -7.98 4.23
N LEU A 195 14.10 -8.77 3.48
CA LEU A 195 12.64 -8.80 3.62
C LEU A 195 12.20 -9.35 4.99
N SER A 196 12.91 -10.36 5.52
CA SER A 196 12.66 -10.90 6.86
C SER A 196 12.89 -9.84 7.95
N GLU A 197 13.97 -9.08 7.82
CA GLU A 197 14.31 -7.95 8.71
C GLU A 197 13.18 -6.90 8.72
N ILE A 198 12.69 -6.50 7.53
CA ILE A 198 11.54 -5.60 7.40
C ILE A 198 10.27 -6.17 8.04
N ALA A 199 9.93 -7.43 7.75
CA ALA A 199 8.74 -8.07 8.31
C ALA A 199 8.77 -8.13 9.85
N SER A 200 9.94 -8.41 10.42
CA SER A 200 10.13 -8.41 11.88
C SER A 200 9.89 -7.03 12.49
N LEU A 201 10.43 -5.96 11.89
CA LEU A 201 10.21 -4.57 12.35
C LEU A 201 8.74 -4.17 12.30
N ILE A 202 8.07 -4.47 11.20
CA ILE A 202 6.65 -4.16 11.01
C ILE A 202 5.80 -4.91 12.04
N THR A 203 6.06 -6.20 12.23
CA THR A 203 5.37 -7.03 13.22
C THR A 203 5.57 -6.48 14.65
N HIS A 204 6.80 -6.17 15.03
CA HIS A 204 7.10 -5.60 16.34
C HIS A 204 6.38 -4.26 16.56
N SER A 205 6.40 -3.37 15.57
CA SER A 205 5.73 -2.06 15.66
C SER A 205 4.21 -2.20 15.73
N SER A 206 3.61 -3.10 14.93
CA SER A 206 2.18 -3.41 14.96
C SER A 206 1.72 -3.92 16.32
N ASN A 207 2.41 -4.93 16.85
CA ASN A 207 2.10 -5.52 18.15
C ASN A 207 2.31 -4.53 19.30
N PHE A 208 3.39 -3.74 19.23
CA PHE A 208 3.65 -2.69 20.22
C PHE A 208 2.53 -1.65 20.22
N ARG A 209 2.04 -1.22 19.05
CA ARG A 209 0.88 -0.32 18.94
C ARG A 209 -0.39 -0.93 19.51
N ALA A 210 -0.70 -2.17 19.16
CA ALA A 210 -1.88 -2.87 19.68
C ALA A 210 -1.88 -2.91 21.22
N GLN A 211 -0.71 -3.15 21.84
CA GLN A 211 -0.56 -3.26 23.28
C GLN A 211 -0.48 -1.92 24.02
N ARG A 212 0.13 -0.90 23.42
CA ARG A 212 0.49 0.35 24.12
C ARG A 212 -0.41 1.52 23.80
N SER A 213 -1.24 1.44 22.76
CA SER A 213 -2.18 2.52 22.47
C SER A 213 -3.35 2.51 23.46
N ASN A 214 -3.69 3.68 23.98
CA ASN A 214 -4.83 3.92 24.88
C ASN A 214 -6.13 4.29 24.16
N LEU A 215 -6.06 4.60 22.86
CA LEU A 215 -7.22 4.92 22.02
C LEU A 215 -7.45 3.80 21.01
N ASP A 216 -8.70 3.34 20.91
CA ASP A 216 -9.04 2.26 19.99
C ASP A 216 -8.88 2.69 18.53
N CYS A 217 -9.19 3.95 18.17
CA CYS A 217 -8.90 4.42 16.81
C CYS A 217 -7.43 4.47 16.46
N ASN A 218 -6.53 4.58 17.44
CA ASN A 218 -5.11 4.46 17.17
C ASN A 218 -4.72 2.98 16.99
N ARG A 219 -5.36 2.05 17.71
CA ARG A 219 -5.17 0.61 17.50
C ARG A 219 -5.64 0.15 16.12
N PHE A 220 -6.72 0.72 15.61
CA PHE A 220 -7.32 0.33 14.32
C PHE A 220 -7.11 1.36 13.20
N SER A 221 -6.11 2.23 13.32
CA SER A 221 -5.82 3.30 12.33
C SER A 221 -5.16 2.75 11.05
N ASN A 222 -5.00 3.63 10.06
CA ASN A 222 -4.23 3.39 8.83
C ASN A 222 -2.88 2.69 9.01
N HIS A 223 -2.19 2.89 10.14
CA HIS A 223 -0.92 2.22 10.41
C HIS A 223 -1.08 0.70 10.30
N VAL A 224 -2.08 0.13 10.96
CA VAL A 224 -2.27 -1.33 11.01
C VAL A 224 -2.71 -1.86 9.65
N SER A 225 -3.55 -1.13 8.92
CA SER A 225 -3.89 -1.47 7.52
C SER A 225 -2.64 -1.60 6.64
N ILE A 226 -1.68 -0.67 6.80
CA ILE A 226 -0.41 -0.66 6.06
C ILE A 226 0.52 -1.80 6.50
N HIS A 227 0.62 -2.04 7.81
CA HIS A 227 1.43 -3.14 8.36
C HIS A 227 0.95 -4.48 7.80
N LEU A 228 -0.36 -4.72 7.80
CA LEU A 228 -0.95 -5.96 7.31
C LEU A 228 -0.73 -6.16 5.82
N ALA A 229 -0.86 -5.11 5.00
CA ALA A 229 -0.59 -5.19 3.57
C ALA A 229 0.87 -5.53 3.29
N ALA A 230 1.80 -4.89 3.99
CA ALA A 230 3.23 -5.15 3.87
C ALA A 230 3.57 -6.60 4.25
N LEU A 231 3.10 -7.06 5.40
CA LEU A 231 3.30 -8.43 5.87
C LEU A 231 2.68 -9.46 4.93
N ALA A 232 1.46 -9.23 4.45
CA ALA A 232 0.80 -10.13 3.50
C ALA A 232 1.59 -10.24 2.20
N SER A 233 2.12 -9.11 1.71
CA SER A 233 2.93 -9.06 0.49
C SER A 233 4.20 -9.90 0.63
N ILE A 234 4.93 -9.73 1.74
CA ILE A 234 6.14 -10.53 2.02
C ILE A 234 5.80 -12.01 2.20
N ALA A 235 4.76 -12.34 2.97
CA ALA A 235 4.33 -13.71 3.20
C ALA A 235 3.95 -14.41 1.87
N ARG A 236 3.25 -13.70 0.98
CA ARG A 236 2.91 -14.23 -0.35
C ARG A 236 4.13 -14.47 -1.22
N LEU A 237 5.08 -13.53 -1.27
CA LEU A 237 6.33 -13.69 -2.03
C LEU A 237 7.12 -14.93 -1.56
N ARG A 238 7.10 -15.21 -0.26
CA ARG A 238 7.78 -16.36 0.36
C ARG A 238 6.97 -17.66 0.31
N HIS A 239 5.79 -17.67 -0.31
CA HIS A 239 4.85 -18.79 -0.29
C HIS A 239 4.46 -19.24 1.14
N ASP A 240 4.50 -18.32 2.11
CA ASP A 240 4.21 -18.57 3.52
C ASP A 240 2.71 -18.62 3.77
N ARG A 241 2.10 -19.79 3.55
CA ARG A 241 0.66 -20.01 3.75
C ARG A 241 0.24 -19.84 5.21
N GLN A 242 1.09 -20.22 6.17
CA GLN A 242 0.78 -20.09 7.59
C GLN A 242 0.81 -18.63 8.00
N GLY A 243 1.82 -17.88 7.58
CA GLY A 243 1.90 -16.43 7.77
C GLY A 243 0.72 -15.69 7.14
N LEU A 244 0.29 -16.09 5.94
CA LEU A 244 -0.93 -15.52 5.33
C LEU A 244 -2.18 -15.80 6.16
N ALA A 245 -2.35 -17.01 6.70
CA ALA A 245 -3.47 -17.34 7.58
C ALA A 245 -3.42 -16.57 8.91
N GLU A 246 -2.23 -16.41 9.49
CA GLU A 246 -2.00 -15.59 10.68
C GLU A 246 -2.35 -14.12 10.44
N ILE A 247 -1.89 -13.53 9.33
CA ILE A 247 -2.20 -12.15 8.96
C ILE A 247 -3.70 -11.97 8.72
N ALA A 248 -4.34 -12.92 8.04
CA ALA A 248 -5.75 -12.85 7.69
C ALA A 248 -6.68 -13.02 8.91
N LEU A 249 -6.37 -13.99 9.77
CA LEU A 249 -7.29 -14.55 10.77
C LEU A 249 -6.75 -14.52 12.21
N GLY A 250 -5.45 -14.29 12.43
CA GLY A 250 -4.81 -14.34 13.75
C GLY A 250 -4.56 -15.76 14.27
N GLN A 251 -4.48 -16.75 13.37
CA GLN A 251 -4.24 -18.16 13.68
C GLN A 251 -2.76 -18.46 13.99
N GLY A 252 -2.32 -18.20 15.23
CA GLY A 252 -0.89 -18.34 15.60
C GLY A 252 -0.38 -17.32 16.63
N GLY A 253 -1.03 -16.17 16.73
CA GLY A 253 -0.80 -15.19 17.81
C GLY A 253 0.48 -14.36 17.68
N ALA A 254 1.16 -14.39 16.54
CA ALA A 254 2.28 -13.52 16.19
C ALA A 254 1.83 -12.10 15.78
N ILE A 255 0.58 -11.94 15.32
CA ILE A 255 -0.04 -10.68 14.93
C ILE A 255 -1.18 -10.35 15.90
N ALA A 256 -1.03 -9.23 16.63
CA ALA A 256 -1.99 -8.84 17.67
C ALA A 256 -3.34 -8.36 17.12
N ILE A 257 -3.37 -7.83 15.90
CA ILE A 257 -4.58 -7.39 15.20
C ILE A 257 -4.55 -7.97 13.79
N SER A 258 -5.33 -9.03 13.56
CA SER A 258 -5.46 -9.66 12.24
C SER A 258 -6.19 -8.75 11.25
N TRP A 259 -6.11 -9.04 9.96
CA TRP A 259 -6.80 -8.28 8.92
C TRP A 259 -8.31 -8.32 9.05
N SER A 260 -8.90 -9.49 9.32
CA SER A 260 -10.34 -9.59 9.56
C SER A 260 -10.79 -8.73 10.76
N GLN A 261 -10.02 -8.74 11.85
CA GLN A 261 -10.27 -7.89 13.02
C GLN A 261 -10.10 -6.40 12.70
N GLN A 262 -9.04 -6.04 11.97
CA GLN A 262 -8.79 -4.68 11.52
C GLN A 262 -9.94 -4.16 10.67
N VAL A 263 -10.42 -4.93 9.68
CA VAL A 263 -11.57 -4.53 8.85
C VAL A 263 -12.83 -4.35 9.70
N ALA A 264 -13.14 -5.31 10.58
CA ALA A 264 -14.33 -5.29 11.41
C ALA A 264 -14.38 -4.11 12.39
N LYS A 265 -13.23 -3.57 12.79
CA LYS A 265 -13.12 -2.44 13.73
C LYS A 265 -12.83 -1.10 13.05
N ALA A 266 -12.08 -1.09 11.96
CA ALA A 266 -11.72 0.12 11.24
C ALA A 266 -12.84 0.61 10.32
N ILE A 267 -13.73 -0.27 9.84
CA ILE A 267 -14.88 0.10 9.01
C ILE A 267 -16.16 -0.01 9.82
N TYR A 268 -16.84 1.13 10.02
CA TYR A 268 -18.06 1.18 10.80
C TYR A 268 -19.21 0.44 10.11
N GLY A 269 -19.96 -0.30 10.92
CA GLY A 269 -21.19 -0.97 10.54
C GLY A 269 -22.46 -0.16 10.82
N PRO A 270 -23.61 -0.64 10.33
CA PRO A 270 -24.91 -0.05 10.68
C PRO A 270 -25.10 0.01 12.20
N GLY A 271 -25.48 1.19 12.72
CA GLY A 271 -25.79 1.40 14.13
C GLY A 271 -24.60 1.37 15.09
N GLN A 272 -23.36 1.30 14.59
CA GLN A 272 -22.18 1.37 15.47
C GLN A 272 -21.93 2.80 15.98
N THR A 273 -21.34 2.90 17.16
CA THR A 273 -20.83 4.16 17.72
C THR A 273 -19.36 4.34 17.38
N ILE A 274 -18.84 5.56 17.47
CA ILE A 274 -17.40 5.78 17.35
C ILE A 274 -16.63 4.92 18.35
N LEU A 275 -15.44 4.45 17.94
CA LEU A 275 -14.50 3.81 18.84
C LEU A 275 -14.04 4.78 19.94
N ASN A 276 -13.41 4.25 21.00
CA ASN A 276 -12.77 5.09 22.01
C ASN A 276 -11.69 5.96 21.36
N CYS A 277 -12.04 7.23 21.16
CA CYS A 277 -11.32 8.21 20.34
C CYS A 277 -11.40 9.60 20.93
N TYR A 278 -10.72 10.54 20.28
CA TYR A 278 -10.87 11.97 20.52
C TYR A 278 -12.34 12.38 20.45
N LYS A 279 -12.87 12.96 21.53
CA LYS A 279 -14.26 13.44 21.53
C LYS A 279 -14.38 14.68 20.63
N PRO A 280 -15.58 14.98 20.12
CA PRO A 280 -15.79 16.18 19.33
C PRO A 280 -15.35 17.43 20.12
N GLY A 281 -14.49 18.25 19.52
CA GLY A 281 -14.01 19.50 20.12
C GLY A 281 -12.87 19.36 21.14
N GLU A 282 -12.37 18.15 21.43
CA GLU A 282 -11.25 17.96 22.37
C GLU A 282 -9.89 18.39 21.78
N SER A 283 -9.75 18.48 20.46
CA SER A 283 -8.51 18.89 19.80
C SER A 283 -8.79 19.60 18.48
N TRP A 284 -8.02 20.64 18.18
CA TRP A 284 -8.05 21.29 16.87
C TRP A 284 -7.49 20.38 15.75
N GLU A 285 -6.72 19.35 16.11
CA GLU A 285 -6.17 18.34 15.19
C GLU A 285 -7.13 17.17 14.94
N PHE A 286 -8.20 17.04 15.72
CA PHE A 286 -9.16 15.94 15.59
C PHE A 286 -10.63 16.39 15.66
N THR A 287 -11.39 16.13 14.60
CA THR A 287 -12.80 16.55 14.48
C THR A 287 -13.65 15.43 13.90
N GLN A 288 -14.64 14.98 14.68
CA GLN A 288 -15.46 13.85 14.32
C GLN A 288 -16.88 13.96 14.87
N THR A 289 -17.90 13.56 14.11
CA THR A 289 -19.26 13.35 14.64
C THR A 289 -19.32 12.07 15.48
N VAL A 290 -20.22 12.03 16.47
CA VAL A 290 -20.38 10.90 17.40
C VAL A 290 -21.07 9.67 16.82
N THR A 291 -21.84 9.86 15.75
CA THR A 291 -22.57 8.80 15.06
C THR A 291 -21.97 8.60 13.67
N PRO A 292 -21.12 7.58 13.47
CA PRO A 292 -20.60 7.24 12.15
C PRO A 292 -21.70 6.62 11.29
N GLN A 293 -21.59 6.76 9.97
CA GLN A 293 -22.38 5.96 9.02
C GLN A 293 -21.71 4.63 8.71
N ALA A 294 -22.51 3.67 8.25
CA ALA A 294 -21.99 2.42 7.71
C ALA A 294 -21.04 2.69 6.53
N GLY A 295 -19.89 2.04 6.52
CA GLY A 295 -18.84 2.23 5.52
C GLY A 295 -17.84 3.35 5.85
N GLU A 296 -18.13 4.22 6.83
CA GLU A 296 -17.13 5.17 7.30
C GLU A 296 -15.93 4.45 7.91
N ILE A 297 -14.72 4.94 7.63
CA ILE A 297 -13.48 4.39 8.19
C ILE A 297 -13.05 5.23 9.39
N VAL A 298 -12.57 4.55 10.43
CA VAL A 298 -12.19 5.13 11.73
C VAL A 298 -11.33 6.38 11.58
N ASP A 299 -10.35 6.41 10.67
CA ASP A 299 -9.45 7.55 10.44
C ASP A 299 -10.12 8.88 10.05
N ARG A 300 -11.44 8.91 9.85
CA ARG A 300 -12.23 10.14 9.67
C ARG A 300 -12.06 11.17 10.79
N TYR A 301 -11.51 10.80 11.94
CA TYR A 301 -11.32 11.71 13.08
C TYR A 301 -10.23 12.77 12.87
N ARG A 302 -9.41 12.71 11.80
CA ARG A 302 -8.40 13.74 11.49
C ARG A 302 -9.08 15.07 11.17
N ALA A 303 -8.64 16.19 11.77
CA ALA A 303 -9.28 17.49 11.57
C ALA A 303 -8.70 18.33 10.43
N ARG A 304 -7.43 18.11 10.03
CA ARG A 304 -6.87 18.88 8.92
C ARG A 304 -7.66 18.57 7.64
N GLN A 305 -7.94 19.62 6.88
CA GLN A 305 -8.95 19.56 5.80
C GLN A 305 -8.58 18.51 4.75
N GLU A 306 -7.30 18.42 4.40
CA GLU A 306 -6.72 17.45 3.48
C GLU A 306 -6.64 16.02 4.03
N GLN A 307 -6.74 15.84 5.35
CA GLN A 307 -6.56 14.56 6.02
C GLN A 307 -7.86 13.81 6.29
N THR A 308 -8.97 14.54 6.47
CA THR A 308 -10.24 13.94 6.93
C THR A 308 -10.78 12.90 5.94
N PHE A 309 -10.61 13.14 4.65
CA PHE A 309 -10.99 12.20 3.59
C PHE A 309 -9.80 11.36 3.11
N GLY A 310 -8.60 11.95 3.11
CA GLY A 310 -7.37 11.30 2.68
C GLY A 310 -6.98 10.08 3.49
N TYR A 311 -7.02 10.14 4.83
CA TYR A 311 -6.64 8.99 5.67
C TYR A 311 -7.61 7.80 5.57
N PRO A 312 -8.95 8.00 5.57
CA PRO A 312 -9.88 6.91 5.26
C PRO A 312 -9.58 6.21 3.93
N MET A 313 -9.38 6.97 2.85
CA MET A 313 -9.06 6.41 1.54
C MET A 313 -7.70 5.69 1.56
N PHE A 314 -6.72 6.27 2.25
CA PHE A 314 -5.42 5.66 2.45
C PHE A 314 -5.55 4.31 3.18
N SER A 315 -6.30 4.23 4.28
CA SER A 315 -6.61 2.98 4.96
C SER A 315 -7.27 1.96 4.03
N LEU A 316 -8.28 2.39 3.26
CA LEU A 316 -9.00 1.52 2.34
C LEU A 316 -8.09 0.91 1.27
N THR A 317 -7.14 1.68 0.72
CA THR A 317 -6.14 1.21 -0.25
C THR A 317 -5.38 -0.01 0.30
N TYR A 318 -4.85 0.07 1.51
CA TYR A 318 -4.04 -1.02 2.08
C TYR A 318 -4.88 -2.21 2.57
N LEU A 319 -6.12 -1.96 3.01
CA LEU A 319 -7.07 -3.06 3.27
C LEU A 319 -7.37 -3.85 2.00
N LEU A 320 -7.56 -3.15 0.88
CA LEU A 320 -7.77 -3.76 -0.44
C LEU A 320 -6.52 -4.44 -1.00
N LEU A 321 -5.32 -3.88 -0.78
CA LEU A 321 -4.06 -4.55 -1.14
C LEU A 321 -3.92 -5.88 -0.40
N THR A 322 -4.21 -5.90 0.90
CA THR A 322 -4.21 -7.14 1.68
C THR A 322 -5.23 -8.12 1.10
N LEU A 323 -6.45 -7.66 0.82
CA LEU A 323 -7.48 -8.50 0.19
C LEU A 323 -7.03 -9.03 -1.18
N LYS A 324 -6.34 -8.22 -1.99
CA LYS A 324 -5.80 -8.63 -3.30
C LYS A 324 -4.83 -9.79 -3.14
N VAL A 325 -3.89 -9.70 -2.21
CA VAL A 325 -2.95 -10.77 -1.89
C VAL A 325 -3.68 -12.02 -1.37
N LEU A 326 -4.61 -11.85 -0.43
CA LEU A 326 -5.39 -12.95 0.15
C LEU A 326 -6.30 -13.63 -0.88
N SER A 327 -6.84 -12.88 -1.84
CA SER A 327 -7.60 -13.45 -2.95
C SER A 327 -6.72 -14.37 -3.79
N ARG A 328 -5.42 -14.14 -3.90
CA ARG A 328 -4.52 -15.03 -4.65
C ARG A 328 -4.02 -16.21 -3.79
N SER A 329 -4.62 -16.40 -2.62
CA SER A 329 -4.40 -17.53 -1.72
C SER A 329 -5.67 -18.37 -1.56
N ASN A 330 -5.53 -19.63 -1.14
CA ASN A 330 -6.65 -20.55 -0.90
C ASN A 330 -7.49 -20.20 0.36
N LEU A 331 -7.43 -18.96 0.86
CA LEU A 331 -8.11 -18.48 2.07
C LEU A 331 -9.48 -17.81 1.81
N ARG A 332 -9.94 -17.75 0.55
CA ARG A 332 -11.17 -17.00 0.16
C ARG A 332 -12.47 -17.46 0.83
N ASN A 333 -12.58 -18.74 1.22
CA ASN A 333 -13.85 -19.33 1.69
C ASN A 333 -14.03 -19.29 3.22
N VAL A 334 -13.26 -18.48 3.92
CA VAL A 334 -13.39 -18.34 5.38
C VAL A 334 -14.44 -17.27 5.69
N ALA A 335 -15.41 -17.59 6.55
CA ALA A 335 -16.54 -16.69 6.87
C ALA A 335 -16.09 -15.29 7.33
N ALA A 336 -15.03 -15.19 8.13
CA ALA A 336 -14.47 -13.91 8.56
C ALA A 336 -13.93 -13.06 7.39
N ILE A 337 -13.43 -13.69 6.33
CA ILE A 337 -12.98 -13.00 5.11
C ILE A 337 -14.18 -12.50 4.31
N ALA A 338 -15.24 -13.29 4.20
CA ALA A 338 -16.48 -12.86 3.54
C ALA A 338 -17.14 -11.67 4.27
N GLU A 339 -17.17 -11.69 5.61
CA GLU A 339 -17.67 -10.54 6.39
C GLU A 339 -16.79 -9.29 6.17
N ALA A 340 -15.47 -9.45 6.22
CA ALA A 340 -14.54 -8.36 5.95
C ALA A 340 -14.72 -7.80 4.53
N GLN A 341 -14.93 -8.65 3.52
CA GLN A 341 -15.26 -8.22 2.16
C GLN A 341 -16.56 -7.40 2.12
N ALA A 342 -17.61 -7.81 2.83
CA ALA A 342 -18.86 -7.05 2.90
C ALA A 342 -18.66 -5.65 3.53
N ARG A 343 -17.81 -5.53 4.56
CA ARG A 343 -17.43 -4.25 5.17
C ARG A 343 -16.67 -3.36 4.17
N ILE A 344 -15.70 -3.93 3.45
CA ILE A 344 -14.94 -3.21 2.42
C ILE A 344 -15.86 -2.72 1.30
N THR A 345 -16.80 -3.55 0.85
CA THR A 345 -17.84 -3.15 -0.12
C THR A 345 -18.65 -1.97 0.40
N SER A 346 -19.10 -2.00 1.65
CA SER A 346 -19.81 -0.87 2.26
C SER A 346 -18.97 0.41 2.29
N ALA A 347 -17.66 0.33 2.53
CA ALA A 347 -16.77 1.50 2.48
C ALA A 347 -16.58 2.02 1.05
N LEU A 348 -16.40 1.12 0.07
CA LEU A 348 -16.33 1.49 -1.35
C LEU A 348 -17.61 2.19 -1.82
N ASP A 349 -18.78 1.70 -1.40
CA ASP A 349 -20.05 2.32 -1.73
C ASP A 349 -20.20 3.70 -1.09
N TYR A 350 -19.84 3.81 0.20
CA TYR A 350 -19.88 5.08 0.94
C TYR A 350 -18.96 6.14 0.32
N TYR A 351 -17.66 5.85 0.18
CA TYR A 351 -16.69 6.79 -0.37
C TYR A 351 -16.90 7.01 -1.86
N GLY A 352 -17.27 5.97 -2.61
CA GLY A 352 -17.49 6.04 -4.04
C GLY A 352 -18.68 6.92 -4.43
N ALA A 353 -19.73 6.98 -3.61
CA ALA A 353 -20.83 7.91 -3.82
C ALA A 353 -20.40 9.38 -3.76
N TYR A 354 -19.45 9.73 -2.88
CA TYR A 354 -18.83 11.05 -2.88
C TYR A 354 -17.98 11.29 -4.13
N PHE A 355 -17.09 10.34 -4.49
CA PHE A 355 -16.22 10.49 -5.66
C PHE A 355 -16.97 10.59 -6.99
N ALA A 356 -17.97 9.73 -7.22
CA ALA A 356 -18.74 9.72 -8.45
C ALA A 356 -19.43 11.08 -8.70
N ARG A 357 -19.83 11.78 -7.63
CA ARG A 357 -20.48 13.09 -7.69
C ARG A 357 -19.49 14.26 -7.79
N TYR A 358 -18.27 14.10 -7.26
CA TYR A 358 -17.33 15.19 -7.03
C TYR A 358 -15.95 15.03 -7.65
N LEU A 359 -15.76 14.09 -8.59
CA LEU A 359 -14.46 13.95 -9.25
C LEU A 359 -14.05 15.18 -10.09
N SER A 360 -14.87 16.25 -10.19
CA SER A 360 -14.88 17.19 -11.30
C SER A 360 -14.24 18.56 -11.17
N ALA A 361 -13.59 18.88 -10.06
CA ALA A 361 -12.95 20.19 -9.91
C ALA A 361 -11.52 20.08 -9.42
N GLU A 362 -10.73 21.11 -9.69
CA GLU A 362 -9.35 21.20 -9.22
C GLU A 362 -9.25 21.11 -7.70
N GLU A 363 -10.28 21.56 -7.00
CA GLU A 363 -10.50 21.41 -5.58
C GLU A 363 -12.01 21.22 -5.35
N VAL A 364 -12.41 20.21 -4.58
CA VAL A 364 -13.78 20.01 -4.16
C VAL A 364 -13.88 19.96 -2.66
N ARG A 365 -14.62 20.91 -2.11
CA ARG A 365 -15.06 20.93 -0.72
C ARG A 365 -16.48 20.45 -0.61
N MET A 366 -16.80 19.76 0.48
CA MET A 366 -18.16 19.35 0.75
C MET A 366 -19.05 20.57 0.98
N PRO A 367 -20.15 20.75 0.22
CA PRO A 367 -21.13 21.78 0.51
C PRO A 367 -21.75 21.56 1.90
N ALA A 368 -21.97 22.64 2.66
CA ALA A 368 -22.58 22.55 3.99
C ALA A 368 -24.05 22.03 3.95
N ASN A 369 -24.73 22.20 2.82
CA ASN A 369 -26.10 21.75 2.57
C ASN A 369 -26.17 20.39 1.84
N PHE A 370 -25.07 19.64 1.77
CA PHE A 370 -25.07 18.36 1.05
C PHE A 370 -25.95 17.32 1.76
N GLN A 371 -26.93 16.79 1.04
CA GLN A 371 -27.84 15.75 1.55
C GLN A 371 -27.33 14.37 1.17
N TYR A 372 -26.48 13.81 2.02
CA TYR A 372 -26.02 12.43 1.94
C TYR A 372 -25.68 11.91 3.36
N PRO A 373 -25.86 10.61 3.65
CA PRO A 373 -25.50 10.05 4.95
C PRO A 373 -24.07 10.42 5.34
N GLY A 374 -23.88 10.99 6.53
CA GLY A 374 -22.54 11.35 7.03
C GLY A 374 -21.97 12.66 6.47
N ALA A 375 -22.72 13.41 5.64
CA ALA A 375 -22.27 14.70 5.11
C ALA A 375 -21.81 15.68 6.19
N ASN A 376 -22.44 15.66 7.38
CA ASN A 376 -22.04 16.47 8.54
C ASN A 376 -20.59 16.23 8.98
N GLN A 377 -20.05 15.01 8.80
CA GLN A 377 -18.66 14.72 9.11
C GLN A 377 -17.69 15.48 8.19
N TYR A 378 -18.12 15.75 6.97
CA TYR A 378 -17.28 16.28 5.90
C TYR A 378 -17.65 17.71 5.49
N ALA A 379 -18.73 18.29 6.00
CA ALA A 379 -19.19 19.64 5.66
C ALA A 379 -18.06 20.67 5.75
N GLY A 380 -17.82 21.40 4.65
CA GLY A 380 -16.75 22.40 4.52
C GLY A 380 -15.33 21.85 4.35
N LYS A 381 -15.13 20.53 4.48
CA LYS A 381 -13.83 19.87 4.37
C LYS A 381 -13.49 19.50 2.93
N LEU A 382 -12.20 19.32 2.67
CA LEU A 382 -11.69 18.96 1.36
C LEU A 382 -11.94 17.47 1.07
N LEU A 383 -12.55 17.17 -0.09
CA LEU A 383 -12.83 15.81 -0.56
C LEU A 383 -11.84 15.37 -1.64
N SER A 384 -11.47 16.29 -2.51
CA SER A 384 -10.55 16.02 -3.61
C SER A 384 -9.84 17.29 -4.01
N ARG A 385 -8.56 17.21 -4.40
CA ARG A 385 -7.85 18.30 -5.07
C ARG A 385 -6.94 17.69 -6.12
N THR A 386 -7.17 18.02 -7.40
CA THR A 386 -6.42 17.45 -8.54
C THR A 386 -4.97 17.91 -8.55
N ALA A 387 -4.65 19.06 -7.93
CA ALA A 387 -3.31 19.64 -7.84
C ALA A 387 -2.58 19.36 -6.52
N ALA A 388 -3.27 18.91 -5.46
CA ALA A 388 -2.68 18.53 -4.18
C ALA A 388 -3.42 17.32 -3.64
N ALA A 389 -2.96 16.18 -4.10
CA ALA A 389 -3.63 14.93 -3.93
C ALA A 389 -3.20 14.19 -2.67
N THR A 390 -3.94 13.13 -2.32
CA THR A 390 -3.65 12.24 -1.16
C THR A 390 -3.21 12.99 0.10
N ILE A 391 -2.59 12.30 1.04
CA ILE A 391 -1.82 12.98 2.08
C ILE A 391 -0.52 13.58 1.48
N THR A 392 -0.16 13.28 0.21
CA THR A 392 1.18 13.52 -0.38
C THR A 392 1.28 13.90 -1.88
N GLY A 393 0.21 13.89 -2.68
CA GLY A 393 0.17 14.59 -3.98
C GLY A 393 0.29 13.73 -5.25
N SER A 394 -0.71 12.90 -5.58
CA SER A 394 -1.33 12.64 -6.92
C SER A 394 -2.09 11.31 -6.86
N ASP A 395 -3.39 11.33 -7.19
CA ASP A 395 -4.25 10.17 -7.52
C ASP A 395 -4.58 9.07 -6.49
N GLY A 396 -4.03 9.06 -5.27
CA GLY A 396 -4.32 7.96 -4.31
C GLY A 396 -5.74 7.85 -3.75
N HIS A 397 -6.61 8.80 -4.07
CA HIS A 397 -8.05 8.70 -3.85
C HIS A 397 -8.74 7.75 -4.85
N LEU A 398 -8.17 7.57 -6.04
CA LEU A 398 -8.66 6.64 -7.06
C LEU A 398 -8.17 5.21 -6.81
N LEU A 399 -7.04 5.04 -6.10
CA LEU A 399 -6.39 3.76 -5.90
C LEU A 399 -7.29 2.67 -5.30
N PRO A 400 -8.11 2.92 -4.25
CA PRO A 400 -9.05 1.92 -3.77
C PRO A 400 -9.98 1.38 -4.87
N PHE A 401 -10.47 2.26 -5.75
CA PHE A 401 -11.39 1.85 -6.82
C PHE A 401 -10.67 1.10 -7.94
N LEU A 402 -9.42 1.45 -8.24
CA LEU A 402 -8.59 0.70 -9.19
C LEU A 402 -8.33 -0.72 -8.68
N ILE A 403 -7.91 -0.86 -7.42
CA ILE A 403 -7.65 -2.18 -6.81
C ILE A 403 -8.96 -2.99 -6.70
N ALA A 404 -10.07 -2.32 -6.37
CA ALA A 404 -11.36 -2.97 -6.22
C ALA A 404 -11.98 -3.44 -7.54
N ALA A 405 -11.71 -2.76 -8.67
CA ALA A 405 -12.29 -3.11 -9.97
C ALA A 405 -12.11 -4.59 -10.37
N PRO A 406 -10.89 -5.17 -10.34
CA PRO A 406 -10.71 -6.60 -10.61
C PRO A 406 -11.18 -7.51 -9.47
N LEU A 407 -11.16 -7.04 -8.21
CA LEU A 407 -11.58 -7.85 -7.05
C LEU A 407 -13.09 -7.97 -6.92
N MET A 408 -13.82 -6.95 -7.38
CA MET A 408 -15.26 -6.79 -7.22
C MET A 408 -15.89 -6.29 -8.53
N PRO A 409 -15.78 -7.04 -9.64
CA PRO A 409 -16.23 -6.58 -10.96
C PRO A 409 -17.75 -6.32 -11.05
N GLY A 410 -18.53 -6.84 -10.09
CA GLY A 410 -19.96 -6.57 -9.97
C GLY A 410 -20.32 -5.25 -9.26
N ASN A 411 -19.39 -4.58 -8.59
CA ASN A 411 -19.71 -3.38 -7.81
C ASN A 411 -20.00 -2.18 -8.73
N VAL A 412 -21.26 -1.70 -8.69
CA VAL A 412 -21.75 -0.60 -9.52
C VAL A 412 -21.12 0.75 -9.17
N THR A 413 -20.80 0.99 -7.90
CA THR A 413 -20.18 2.23 -7.43
C THR A 413 -18.74 2.33 -7.93
N VAL A 414 -17.96 1.25 -7.82
CA VAL A 414 -16.59 1.18 -8.35
C VAL A 414 -16.60 1.48 -9.85
N LYS A 415 -17.48 0.82 -10.62
CA LYS A 415 -17.65 1.09 -12.06
C LYS A 415 -17.98 2.56 -12.34
N ALA A 416 -18.90 3.16 -11.58
CA ALA A 416 -19.27 4.56 -11.76
C ALA A 416 -18.11 5.53 -11.47
N VAL A 417 -17.33 5.28 -10.41
CA VAL A 417 -16.15 6.09 -10.08
C VAL A 417 -15.10 5.99 -11.18
N ILE A 418 -14.80 4.78 -11.67
CA ILE A 418 -13.84 4.58 -12.75
C ILE A 418 -14.33 5.21 -14.06
N ALA A 419 -15.60 5.04 -14.42
CA ALA A 419 -16.19 5.68 -15.60
C ALA A 419 -16.10 7.21 -15.52
N ARG A 420 -16.32 7.79 -14.32
CA ARG A 420 -16.13 9.22 -14.08
C ARG A 420 -14.66 9.62 -14.21
N ALA A 421 -13.72 8.83 -13.67
CA ALA A 421 -12.28 9.09 -13.77
C ALA A 421 -11.78 9.14 -15.22
N LYS A 422 -12.35 8.34 -16.12
CA LYS A 422 -12.03 8.37 -17.57
C LYS A 422 -12.36 9.71 -18.23
N GLN A 423 -13.36 10.43 -17.72
CA GLN A 423 -13.83 11.68 -18.33
C GLN A 423 -12.93 12.88 -18.05
N TYR A 424 -11.91 12.77 -17.17
CA TYR A 424 -10.98 13.88 -16.88
C TYR A 424 -9.92 14.01 -17.94
N PRO A 425 -9.88 15.10 -18.72
CA PRO A 425 -8.79 15.35 -19.64
C PRO A 425 -7.53 15.71 -18.85
N PRO A 426 -6.31 15.28 -19.26
CA PRO A 426 -5.96 14.30 -20.28
C PRO A 426 -5.73 12.86 -19.71
N HIS A 427 -6.71 12.27 -19.03
CA HIS A 427 -6.56 11.04 -18.23
C HIS A 427 -5.49 11.16 -17.13
N ARG A 428 -5.27 12.38 -16.61
CA ARG A 428 -4.33 12.68 -15.51
C ARG A 428 -4.38 11.65 -14.36
N PRO A 429 -5.56 11.22 -13.88
CA PRO A 429 -5.65 10.27 -12.77
C PRO A 429 -5.00 8.90 -13.01
N PHE A 430 -4.87 8.50 -14.28
CA PHE A 430 -4.25 7.24 -14.67
C PHE A 430 -2.75 7.41 -14.94
N SER A 431 -2.31 8.66 -15.15
CA SER A 431 -0.90 8.95 -15.35
C SER A 431 -0.11 8.95 -14.04
N ALA A 432 -0.70 9.30 -12.88
CA ALA A 432 0.06 9.21 -11.63
C ALA A 432 0.02 7.83 -10.95
N VAL A 433 -0.72 6.86 -11.51
CA VAL A 433 -0.76 5.47 -11.04
C VAL A 433 0.66 4.91 -10.95
N THR A 434 1.05 4.40 -9.79
CA THR A 434 2.37 3.81 -9.58
C THR A 434 2.45 2.42 -10.20
N SER A 435 3.68 1.91 -10.37
CA SER A 435 3.94 0.63 -11.04
C SER A 435 3.16 -0.56 -10.45
N LEU A 436 2.94 -0.55 -9.13
CA LEU A 436 2.18 -1.54 -8.38
C LEU A 436 0.74 -1.75 -8.89
N TYR A 437 0.11 -0.70 -9.44
CA TYR A 437 -1.32 -0.69 -9.79
C TYR A 437 -1.57 -0.63 -11.30
N LEU A 438 -0.53 -0.71 -12.13
CA LEU A 438 -0.65 -0.52 -13.58
C LEU A 438 -1.62 -1.52 -14.22
N THR A 439 -1.53 -2.79 -13.85
CA THR A 439 -2.42 -3.83 -14.42
C THR A 439 -3.89 -3.60 -14.10
N ASP A 440 -4.19 -2.96 -12.97
CA ASP A 440 -5.56 -2.66 -12.58
C ASP A 440 -6.19 -1.57 -13.48
N VAL A 441 -5.36 -0.74 -14.14
CA VAL A 441 -5.85 0.27 -15.08
C VAL A 441 -6.57 -0.38 -16.25
N CYS A 442 -5.97 -1.37 -16.91
CA CYS A 442 -6.62 -2.00 -18.08
C CYS A 442 -7.94 -2.69 -17.68
N THR A 443 -7.93 -3.49 -16.61
CA THR A 443 -9.15 -4.17 -16.14
C THR A 443 -10.23 -3.20 -15.68
N ALA A 444 -9.86 -2.06 -15.10
CA ALA A 444 -10.83 -1.06 -14.68
C ALA A 444 -11.39 -0.26 -15.88
N VAL A 445 -10.59 -0.09 -16.95
CA VAL A 445 -10.99 0.75 -18.08
C VAL A 445 -11.71 0.04 -19.23
N LEU A 446 -11.64 -1.29 -19.29
CA LEU A 446 -12.53 -2.13 -20.08
C LEU A 446 -13.87 -2.30 -19.35
#